data_AF-A0A7S6M9N1-F1
#
_entry.id   AF-A0A7S6M9N1-F1
#
_cell.length_a   1.000
_cell.length_b   1.000
_cell.length_c   1.000
_cell.angle_alpha   90.00
_cell.angle_beta   90.00
_cell.angle_gamma   90.00
#
_symmetry.space_group_name_H-M   'P 1'
#
loop_
_entity.id
_entity.type
_entity.pdbx_description
1 polymer ?
#
loop_
_entity_poly.entity_id
_entity_poly.type
_entity_poly.pdbx_seq_one_letter_code
_entity_poly.pdbx_strand_id
1 'polypeptide(L)' 'MELRCVCMNLSFRGLLSYARRHDIRDLDALIQATGCCSRCATCKPFIRWMLANDEVPTLDTPLPPEPAPESDSDPLTETG' A
#
# COMPACT_ATOMS: atom_id res chain seq x y z
N MET A 1 2.03 0.59 18.91
CA MET A 1 1.03 1.25 18.05
C MET A 1 1.01 0.48 16.74
N GLU A 2 -0.09 -0.19 16.38
CA GLU A 2 -0.18 -0.96 15.12
C GLU A 2 -0.38 -0.01 13.93
N LEU A 3 0.30 -0.28 12.82
CA LEU A 3 0.14 0.49 11.58
C LEU A 3 -1.18 0.12 10.87
N ARG A 4 -1.87 1.15 10.34
CA ARG A 4 -3.17 1.03 9.66
C ARG A 4 -3.27 2.02 8.50
N CYS A 5 -4.05 1.71 7.46
CA CYS A 5 -4.50 2.75 6.51
C CYS A 5 -5.50 3.64 7.23
N VAL A 6 -5.06 4.83 7.61
CA VAL A 6 -5.91 5.85 8.24
C VAL A 6 -7.06 6.29 7.31
N CYS A 7 -6.81 6.23 6.01
CA CYS A 7 -7.73 6.53 4.91
C CYS A 7 -9.01 5.68 4.89
N MET A 8 -8.90 4.40 5.23
CA MET A 8 -9.96 3.40 5.10
C MET A 8 -10.20 2.64 6.41
N ASN A 9 -9.52 3.04 7.49
CA ASN A 9 -9.55 2.40 8.80
C ASN A 9 -9.28 0.87 8.76
N LEU A 10 -8.35 0.44 7.88
CA LEU A 10 -7.96 -0.96 7.73
C LEU A 10 -6.63 -1.23 8.46
N SER A 11 -6.61 -2.23 9.33
CA SER A 11 -5.38 -2.65 10.02
C SER A 11 -4.48 -3.49 9.11
N PHE A 12 -3.16 -3.29 9.18
CA PHE A 12 -2.23 -4.05 8.36
C PHE A 12 -2.24 -5.54 8.69
N ARG A 13 -2.45 -5.88 9.96
CA ARG A 13 -2.64 -7.26 10.40
C ARG A 13 -3.88 -7.92 9.77
N GLY A 14 -4.96 -7.16 9.59
CA GLY A 14 -6.15 -7.61 8.87
C GLY A 14 -5.87 -7.84 7.39
N LEU A 15 -5.15 -6.91 6.76
CA LEU A 15 -4.72 -7.01 5.36
C LEU A 15 -3.79 -8.21 5.12
N LEU A 16 -2.81 -8.45 5.99
CA LEU A 16 -1.92 -9.62 5.91
C LEU A 16 -2.69 -10.93 6.07
N SER A 17 -3.61 -10.99 7.04
CA SER A 17 -4.46 -12.16 7.24
C SER A 17 -5.34 -12.45 6.03
N TYR A 18 -5.86 -11.39 5.40
CA TYR A 18 -6.62 -11.50 4.15
C TYR A 18 -5.75 -12.00 3.01
N ALA A 19 -4.57 -11.39 2.81
CA ALA A 19 -3.63 -11.77 1.76
C ALA A 19 -3.25 -13.26 1.85
N ARG A 20 -2.90 -13.75 3.05
CA ARG A 20 -2.60 -15.16 3.29
C ARG A 20 -3.76 -16.10 2.98
N ARG A 21 -4.99 -15.73 3.35
CA ARG A 21 -6.18 -16.56 3.10
C ARG A 21 -6.54 -16.68 1.62
N HIS A 22 -6.15 -15.68 0.83
CA HIS A 22 -6.45 -15.61 -0.60
C HIS A 22 -5.22 -15.82 -1.50
N ASP A 23 -4.08 -16.22 -0.93
CA ASP A 23 -2.77 -16.39 -1.59
C ASP A 23 -2.34 -15.16 -2.44
N ILE A 24 -2.66 -13.97 -1.95
CA ILE A 24 -2.29 -12.69 -2.58
C ILE A 24 -0.84 -12.35 -2.18
N ARG A 25 0.03 -12.17 -3.17
CA ARG A 25 1.47 -11.88 -2.95
C ARG A 25 1.93 -10.54 -3.52
N ASP A 26 1.11 -9.91 -4.33
CA ASP A 26 1.40 -8.63 -4.96
C ASP A 26 0.48 -7.52 -4.46
N LEU A 27 0.99 -6.29 -4.52
CA LEU A 27 0.29 -5.11 -4.04
C LEU A 27 -0.99 -4.86 -4.87
N ASP A 28 -0.92 -4.98 -6.19
CA ASP A 28 -2.03 -4.68 -7.09
C ASP A 28 -3.24 -5.58 -6.84
N ALA A 29 -3.04 -6.88 -6.68
CA ALA A 29 -4.11 -7.81 -6.31
C ALA A 29 -4.71 -7.48 -4.93
N LEU A 30 -3.89 -7.06 -3.96
CA LEU A 30 -4.39 -6.63 -2.66
C LEU A 30 -5.19 -5.33 -2.75
N ILE A 31 -4.76 -4.38 -3.58
CA ILE A 31 -5.49 -3.14 -3.87
C ILE A 31 -6.83 -3.45 -4.51
N GLN A 32 -6.86 -4.32 -5.52
CA GLN A 32 -8.10 -4.72 -6.19
C GLN A 32 -9.09 -5.39 -5.24
N ALA A 33 -8.60 -6.23 -4.33
CA ALA A 33 -9.46 -6.97 -3.41
C ALA A 33 -9.96 -6.13 -2.23
N THR A 34 -9.16 -5.18 -1.73
CA THR A 34 -9.44 -4.46 -0.47
C THR A 34 -9.72 -2.98 -0.64
N GLY A 35 -9.38 -2.41 -1.79
CA GLY A 35 -9.36 -0.97 -2.03
C GLY A 35 -8.30 -0.20 -1.21
N CYS A 36 -7.49 -0.88 -0.37
CA CYS A 36 -6.40 -0.22 0.36
C CYS A 36 -5.41 0.40 -0.63
N CYS A 37 -4.66 1.43 -0.23
CA CYS A 37 -3.67 2.12 -1.07
C CYS A 37 -4.19 2.87 -2.32
N SER A 38 -5.51 2.90 -2.57
CA SER A 38 -6.13 3.58 -3.73
C SER A 38 -6.37 5.09 -3.54
N ARG A 39 -6.42 5.56 -2.28
CA ARG A 39 -6.68 6.97 -1.93
C ARG A 39 -5.40 7.76 -1.72
N CYS A 40 -4.94 7.87 -0.47
CA CYS A 40 -3.77 8.68 -0.14
C CYS A 40 -2.43 8.02 -0.51
N ALA A 41 -2.43 6.73 -0.86
CA ALA A 41 -1.27 5.92 -1.22
C ALA A 41 -0.11 5.85 -0.19
N THR A 42 -0.16 6.56 0.94
CA THR A 42 0.91 6.59 1.96
C THR A 42 1.21 5.26 2.65
N CYS A 43 0.27 4.31 2.61
CA CYS A 43 0.48 2.96 3.15
C CYS A 43 1.18 2.01 2.15
N LYS A 44 1.31 2.37 0.87
CA LYS A 44 1.92 1.52 -0.17
C LYS A 44 3.30 0.95 0.21
N PRO A 45 4.29 1.74 0.67
CA PRO A 45 5.63 1.19 0.94
C PRO A 45 5.61 0.18 2.09
N PHE A 46 4.77 0.41 3.11
CA PHE A 46 4.57 -0.53 4.22
C PHE A 46 3.91 -1.83 3.78
N ILE A 47 2.88 -1.74 2.93
CA ILE A 47 2.17 -2.92 2.42
C ILE A 47 3.05 -3.74 1.49
N ARG A 48 3.89 -3.10 0.66
CA ARG A 48 4.90 -3.82 -0.15
C ARG A 48 5.88 -4.57 0.71
N TRP A 49 6.43 -3.91 1.74
CA TRP A 49 7.32 -4.56 2.69
C TRP A 49 6.63 -5.72 3.40
N MET A 50 5.39 -5.51 3.85
CA MET A 50 4.57 -6.51 4.53
C MET A 50 4.36 -7.77 3.68
N LEU A 51 4.03 -7.62 2.40
CA LEU A 51 3.83 -8.74 1.49
C LEU A 51 5.15 -9.47 1.16
N ALA A 52 6.25 -8.73 1.03
CA ALA A 52 7.56 -9.31 0.73
C ALA A 52 8.15 -10.14 1.88
N ASN A 53 7.91 -9.70 3.13
CA ASN A 53 8.43 -10.34 4.34
C ASN A 53 7.41 -11.25 5.02
N ASP A 54 6.15 -11.23 4.57
CA ASP A 54 5.01 -11.90 5.20
C ASP A 54 4.86 -11.54 6.71
N GLU A 55 5.14 -10.27 7.05
CA GLU A 55 5.15 -9.76 8.43
C GLU A 55 4.51 -8.36 8.52
N VAL A 56 3.90 -8.03 9.66
CA VAL A 56 3.31 -6.70 9.88
C VAL A 56 4.42 -5.72 10.26
N PRO A 57 4.62 -4.61 9.52
CA PRO A 57 5.64 -3.64 9.87
C PRO A 57 5.30 -2.92 11.17
N THR A 58 6.35 -2.52 11.89
CA THR A 58 6.31 -1.69 13.09
C THR A 58 6.76 -0.26 12.75
N LEU A 59 6.68 0.64 13.74
CA LEU A 59 7.14 2.03 13.56
C LEU A 59 8.64 2.12 13.24
N ASP A 60 9.42 1.16 13.72
CA ASP A 60 10.87 1.05 13.53
C ASP A 60 11.24 0.26 12.27
N THR A 61 10.27 -0.20 11.47
CA THR A 61 10.57 -0.95 10.25
C THR A 61 11.29 -0.03 9.26
N PRO A 62 12.52 -0.39 8.82
CA PRO A 62 13.22 0.36 7.80
C PRO A 62 12.47 0.20 6.49
N LEU A 63 11.66 1.20 6.12
CA LEU A 63 11.04 1.21 4.82
C LEU A 63 12.13 1.37 3.77
N PRO A 64 12.07 0.59 2.68
CA PRO A 64 12.88 0.91 1.52
C PRO A 64 12.51 2.34 1.07
N PRO A 65 13.48 3.14 0.61
CA PRO A 65 13.21 4.50 0.15
C PRO A 65 12.08 4.43 -0.89
N GLU A 66 11.05 5.24 -0.71
CA GLU A 66 9.89 5.25 -1.59
C GLU A 66 10.36 5.35 -3.05
N PRO A 67 9.76 4.61 -4.00
CA PRO A 67 9.90 5.00 -5.40
C PRO A 67 9.37 6.45 -5.48
N ALA A 68 10.20 7.35 -6.01
CA ALA A 68 9.86 8.75 -6.15
C ALA A 68 8.44 8.88 -6.72
N PRO A 69 7.62 9.86 -6.25
CA PRO A 69 6.30 10.06 -6.81
C PRO A 69 6.46 10.18 -8.32
N GLU A 70 5.92 9.20 -9.04
CA GLU A 70 5.78 9.23 -10.48
C GLU A 70 5.14 10.58 -10.80
N SER A 71 5.94 11.44 -11.42
CA SER A 71 5.53 12.79 -11.76
C SER A 71 4.35 12.66 -12.70
N ASP A 72 3.16 12.89 -12.19
CA ASP A 72 2.01 13.26 -12.98
C ASP A 72 2.35 14.63 -13.58
N SER A 73 3.16 14.60 -14.63
CA SER A 73 3.19 15.66 -15.62
C SER A 73 1.84 15.61 -16.30
N ASP A 74 0.89 16.29 -15.67
CA ASP A 74 -0.40 16.70 -16.21
C ASP A 74 -0.18 17.12 -17.67
N PRO A 75 -0.73 16.39 -18.67
CA PRO A 75 -0.65 16.83 -20.04
C PRO A 75 -1.53 18.07 -20.17
N LEU A 76 -0.88 19.24 -20.11
CA LEU A 76 -1.48 20.52 -20.51
C LEU A 76 -2.27 20.29 -21.80
N THR A 77 -3.59 20.38 -21.66
CA THR A 77 -4.54 20.25 -22.74
C THR A 77 -4.41 21.49 -23.62
N GLU A 78 -3.55 21.46 -24.64
CA GLU A 78 -3.62 22.40 -25.76
C GLU A 78 -4.72 21.93 -26.71
N THR A 79 -5.94 22.46 -26.55
CA THR A 79 -6.91 22.55 -27.65
C THR A 79 -7.81 23.76 -27.41
N GLY A 80 -7.61 24.83 -28.18
CA GLY A 80 -8.52 25.98 -28.23
C GLY A 80 -7.84 27.28 -28.60
#